data_AF-A0A929VK87-F1
#
_entry.id   AF-A0A929VK87-F1
#
_cell.length_a   1.000
_cell.length_b   1.000
_cell.length_c   1.000
_cell.angle_alpha   90.00
_cell.angle_beta   90.00
_cell.angle_gamma   90.00
#
_symmetry.space_group_name_H-M   'P 1'
#
loop_
_entity.id
_entity.type
_entity.pdbx_description
1 polymer ?
#
loop_
_entity_poly.entity_id
_entity_poly.type
_entity_poly.pdbx_seq_one_letter_code
_entity_poly.pdbx_strand_id
1 'polypeptide(L)' 'IHDNMIANFNIIDLEKTYTVSPDEFLSMGKSTPFENEILKGKVVQTIVNGKTVYKEGV' A
#
# COMPACT_ATOMS: atom_id res chain seq x y z
N ILE A 1 13.71 7.71 7.92
CA ILE A 1 13.17 7.77 9.30
C ILE A 1 14.31 8.28 10.18
N HIS A 2 14.12 9.40 10.86
CA HIS A 2 15.10 9.99 11.78
C HIS A 2 14.36 10.80 12.85
N ASP A 3 15.09 11.19 13.88
CA ASP A 3 14.53 11.86 15.05
C ASP A 3 13.87 13.20 14.69
N ASN A 4 12.83 13.55 15.46
CA ASN A 4 12.02 14.76 15.35
C ASN A 4 11.27 14.96 14.02
N MET A 5 11.13 13.90 13.22
CA MET A 5 10.28 13.94 12.03
C MET A 5 8.84 13.61 12.33
N ILE A 6 7.96 14.21 11.52
CA ILE A 6 6.56 13.81 11.45
C ILE A 6 6.50 12.32 11.08
N ALA A 7 5.72 11.56 11.83
CA ALA A 7 5.55 10.11 11.68
C ALA A 7 4.74 9.77 10.41
N ASN A 8 5.40 9.91 9.26
CA ASN A 8 4.92 9.56 7.93
C ASN A 8 5.75 8.41 7.39
N PHE A 9 5.17 7.21 7.36
CA PHE A 9 5.86 6.02 6.86
C PHE A 9 4.86 4.94 6.47
N ASN A 10 5.37 3.94 5.76
CA ASN A 10 4.62 2.75 5.34
C ASN A 10 5.22 1.52 6.00
N ILE A 11 4.38 0.51 6.23
CA ILE A 11 4.81 -0.86 6.54
C ILE A 11 4.63 -1.67 5.27
N ILE A 12 5.70 -2.31 4.82
CA ILE A 12 5.74 -3.11 3.60
C ILE A 12 6.05 -4.56 3.99
N ASP A 13 5.17 -5.47 3.61
CA ASP A 13 5.45 -6.91 3.68
C ASP A 13 6.24 -7.30 2.43
N LEU A 14 7.54 -7.55 2.61
CA LEU A 14 8.47 -7.88 1.54
C LEU A 14 8.24 -9.27 0.95
N GLU A 15 7.67 -10.21 1.71
CA GLU A 15 7.44 -11.58 1.24
C GLU A 15 6.07 -11.75 0.58
N LYS A 16 5.16 -10.82 0.82
CA LYS A 16 3.83 -10.85 0.21
C LYS A 16 3.90 -10.63 -1.30
N THR A 17 3.33 -11.58 -2.02
CA THR A 17 3.02 -11.47 -3.44
C THR A 17 1.52 -11.29 -3.66
N TYR A 18 1.13 -10.54 -4.68
CA TYR A 18 -0.27 -10.36 -5.04
C TYR A 18 -0.43 -10.13 -6.54
N THR A 19 -1.56 -10.58 -7.08
CA THR A 19 -1.97 -10.27 -8.45
C THR A 19 -2.63 -8.90 -8.46
N VAL A 20 -2.24 -8.03 -9.38
CA VAL A 20 -2.88 -6.73 -9.53
C VAL A 20 -4.29 -6.93 -10.11
N SER A 21 -5.29 -6.55 -9.32
CA SER A 21 -6.70 -6.52 -9.73
C SER A 21 -7.22 -5.08 -9.65
N PRO A 22 -7.57 -4.43 -10.77
CA PRO A 22 -8.14 -3.09 -10.77
C PRO A 22 -9.40 -2.99 -9.91
N ASP A 23 -10.20 -4.04 -9.83
CA ASP A 23 -11.42 -4.07 -9.03
C ASP A 23 -11.15 -3.81 -7.54
N GLU A 24 -9.97 -4.19 -7.04
CA GLU A 24 -9.55 -3.96 -5.65
C GLU A 24 -9.05 -2.52 -5.39
N PHE A 25 -8.86 -1.69 -6.41
CA PHE A 25 -8.31 -0.34 -6.21
C PHE A 25 -9.31 0.55 -5.46
N LEU A 26 -8.84 1.27 -4.44
CA LEU A 26 -9.65 2.29 -3.75
C LEU A 26 -9.93 3.52 -4.62
N SER A 27 -9.08 3.79 -5.61
CA SER A 27 -9.28 4.90 -6.55
C SER A 27 -10.42 4.62 -7.52
N MET A 28 -11.09 5.69 -7.96
CA MET A 28 -12.06 5.61 -9.06
C MET A 28 -11.40 5.23 -10.40
N GLY A 29 -10.14 5.64 -10.61
CA GLY A 29 -9.37 5.24 -11.79
C GLY A 29 -8.96 3.77 -11.72
N LYS A 30 -9.39 2.99 -12.71
CA LYS A 30 -9.11 1.55 -12.83
C LYS A 30 -8.17 1.19 -13.97
N SER A 31 -7.91 2.14 -14.89
CA SER A 31 -7.01 1.92 -16.01
C SER A 31 -5.57 1.74 -15.51
N THR A 32 -5.02 0.55 -15.73
CA THR A 32 -3.65 0.20 -15.34
C THR A 32 -3.07 -0.77 -16.36
N PRO A 33 -1.79 -0.61 -16.76
CA PRO A 33 -1.12 -1.58 -17.63
C PRO A 33 -0.72 -2.86 -16.87
N PHE A 34 -0.84 -2.88 -15.54
CA PHE A 34 -0.33 -3.96 -14.69
C PHE A 34 -1.39 -5.01 -14.33
N GLU A 35 -2.60 -4.95 -14.88
CA GLU A 35 -3.67 -5.90 -14.56
C GLU A 35 -3.22 -7.36 -14.82
N ASN A 36 -3.48 -8.25 -13.86
CA ASN A 36 -3.02 -9.65 -13.80
C ASN A 36 -1.51 -9.87 -13.59
N GLU A 37 -0.69 -8.83 -13.47
CA GLU A 37 0.72 -9.01 -13.09
C GLU A 37 0.84 -9.43 -11.61
N ILE A 38 1.85 -10.25 -11.31
CA ILE A 38 2.19 -10.65 -9.94
C ILE A 38 3.33 -9.75 -9.45
N LEU A 39 3.07 -8.99 -8.39
CA LEU A 39 4.05 -8.12 -7.74
C LEU A 39 4.46 -8.69 -6.38
N LYS A 40 5.67 -8.34 -5.91
CA LYS A 40 6.21 -8.69 -4.59
C LYS A 40 6.51 -7.43 -3.79
N GLY A 41 6.26 -7.46 -2.48
CA GLY A 41 6.46 -6.30 -1.61
C GLY A 41 5.21 -5.43 -1.56
N LYS A 42 4.24 -5.79 -0.72
CA LYS A 42 2.97 -5.05 -0.63
C LYS A 42 2.99 -4.07 0.53
N VAL A 43 2.55 -2.84 0.30
CA VAL A 43 2.25 -1.89 1.38
C VAL A 43 1.02 -2.41 2.14
N VAL A 44 1.18 -2.75 3.41
CA VAL A 44 0.09 -3.28 4.25
C VAL A 44 -0.46 -2.25 5.23
N GLN A 45 0.25 -1.14 5.43
CA GLN A 45 -0.21 -0.04 6.29
C GLN A 45 0.46 1.28 5.91
N THR A 46 -0.30 2.36 5.93
CA THR A 46 0.21 3.74 5.77
C THR A 46 -0.14 4.56 6.99
N ILE A 47 0.87 5.23 7.55
CA ILE A 47 0.76 6.10 8.72
C ILE A 47 1.08 7.54 8.29
N VAL A 48 0.20 8.47 8.63
CA VAL A 48 0.36 9.92 8.40
C VAL A 48 0.15 10.66 9.72
N ASN A 49 1.11 11.50 10.10
CA ASN A 49 1.14 12.23 11.37
C ASN A 49 0.87 11.30 12.58
N GLY A 50 1.42 10.09 12.55
CA GLY A 50 1.24 9.09 13.60
C GLY A 50 -0.12 8.37 13.60
N LYS A 51 -1.02 8.66 12.65
CA LYS A 51 -2.32 8.00 12.51
C LYS A 51 -2.31 7.03 11.34
N THR A 52 -2.85 5.84 11.55
CA THR A 52 -3.09 4.89 10.44
C THR A 52 -4.21 5.43 9.56
N VAL A 53 -3.91 5.65 8.29
CA VAL A 53 -4.88 6.13 7.29
C VAL A 53 -5.23 5.07 6.26
N TYR A 54 -4.43 4.02 6.16
CA TYR A 54 -4.69 2.84 5.36
C TYR A 54 -4.16 1.61 6.11
N LYS A 55 -4.94 0.53 6.09
CA LYS A 55 -4.53 -0.78 6.57
C LYS A 55 -5.13 -1.81 5.64
N GLU A 56 -4.31 -2.74 5.15
CA GLU A 56 -4.82 -3.78 4.28
C GLU A 56 -5.90 -4.62 4.99
N GLY A 57 -7.01 -4.86 4.30
CA GLY A 57 -8.12 -5.70 4.79
C GLY A 57 -9.08 -5.00 5.77
N VAL A 58 -8.93 -3.69 6.00
CA VAL A 58 -9.83 -2.87 6.84
C VAL A 58 -10.17 -1.56 6.12
#